data_AF-A0A371WFP3-F1
#
_entry.id   AF-A0A371WFP3-F1
#
_cell.length_a   1.000
_cell.length_b   1.000
_cell.length_c   1.000
_cell.angle_alpha   90.00
_cell.angle_beta   90.00
_cell.angle_gamma   90.00
#
_symmetry.space_group_name_H-M   'P 1'
#
loop_
_entity.id
_entity.type
_entity.pdbx_description
1 polymer ?
#
loop_
_entity_poly.entity_id
_entity_poly.type
_entity_poly.pdbx_seq_one_letter_code
_entity_poly.pdbx_strand_id
1 'polypeptide(L)'
;MDHVTDLSLWGMFLEASIVVKLVMIGLLFASIWCWSIIVNKMLLFSRTEKSMDRFEEVFWSGQSLEDLYKNLSSRPTIAMGTLFVAAMREWKRSFESASSAFMGLHARIEKVLDVSIAREVEKLESNLLVLASVASAGPFVGLFGTVWGIMTAFTSIASSGNTSLNTVAPGIAEALFATAIGLFAAIPALVSYNVLQGRVARAQARMESFADEFSSILSRQIDHHVASGRDRAA
;
A
#
# COMPACT_ATOMS: atom_id res chain seq x y z
N MET A 1 -37.03 26.70 29.94
CA MET A 1 -35.63 26.96 29.59
C MET A 1 -34.83 25.81 30.17
N ASP A 2 -34.29 24.83 29.48
CA ASP A 2 -34.25 24.44 28.07
C ASP A 2 -34.08 22.90 28.10
N HIS A 3 -35.00 22.15 27.50
CA HIS A 3 -34.77 20.74 27.19
C HIS A 3 -34.61 20.62 25.68
N VAL A 4 -33.68 21.39 25.13
CA VAL A 4 -32.99 20.91 23.93
C VAL A 4 -32.12 19.79 24.48
N THR A 5 -32.56 18.54 24.36
CA THR A 5 -31.66 17.39 24.49
C THR A 5 -30.44 17.74 23.66
N ASP A 6 -29.30 17.92 24.32
CA ASP A 6 -28.12 18.44 23.67
C ASP A 6 -27.79 17.53 22.49
N LEU A 7 -28.07 18.00 21.26
CA LEU A 7 -27.61 17.43 20.00
C LEU A 7 -26.08 17.51 19.86
N SER A 8 -25.39 17.81 20.97
CA SER A 8 -24.00 17.55 21.21
C SER A 8 -23.67 16.10 20.84
N LEU A 9 -22.57 15.94 20.10
CA LEU A 9 -22.00 14.62 19.77
C LEU A 9 -21.80 13.74 21.01
N TRP A 10 -21.53 14.38 22.16
CA TRP A 10 -21.34 13.70 23.44
C TRP A 10 -22.66 13.21 24.04
N GLY A 11 -23.73 13.99 23.94
CA GLY A 11 -25.07 13.61 24.40
C GLY A 11 -25.62 12.42 23.61
N MET A 12 -25.52 12.50 22.28
CA MET A 12 -25.90 11.42 21.37
C MET A 12 -25.07 10.15 21.59
N PHE A 13 -23.77 10.28 21.89
CA PHE A 13 -22.98 9.09 22.20
C PHE A 13 -23.39 8.43 23.52
N LEU A 14 -23.74 9.21 24.55
CA LEU A 14 -24.07 8.67 25.88
C LEU A 14 -25.43 7.94 25.90
N GLU A 15 -26.42 8.43 25.14
CA GLU A 15 -27.76 7.84 25.06
C GLU A 15 -27.82 6.59 24.16
N ALA A 16 -26.82 6.39 23.29
CA ALA A 16 -26.78 5.26 22.37
C ALA A 16 -26.73 3.87 23.03
N SER A 17 -27.37 2.92 22.33
CA SER A 17 -27.29 1.50 22.70
C SER A 17 -25.84 0.99 22.63
N ILE A 18 -25.53 -0.02 23.44
CA ILE A 18 -24.18 -0.62 23.51
C ILE A 18 -23.66 -1.03 22.13
N VAL A 19 -24.54 -1.55 21.26
CA VAL A 19 -24.18 -1.99 19.91
C VAL A 19 -23.79 -0.81 19.03
N VAL A 20 -24.58 0.27 19.02
CA VAL A 20 -24.28 1.47 18.22
C VAL A 20 -23.00 2.14 18.72
N LYS A 21 -22.77 2.18 20.04
CA LYS A 21 -21.50 2.65 20.63
C LYS A 21 -20.30 1.86 20.12
N LEU A 22 -20.38 0.53 20.10
CA LEU A 22 -19.31 -0.33 19.58
C LEU A 22 -19.05 -0.09 18.09
N VAL A 23 -20.11 0.07 17.29
CA VAL A 23 -20.00 0.41 15.87
C VAL A 23 -19.27 1.75 15.67
N MET A 24 -19.67 2.79 16.39
CA MET A 24 -19.06 4.12 16.29
C MET A 24 -17.58 4.11 16.71
N ILE A 25 -17.25 3.45 17.83
CA ILE A 25 -15.86 3.34 18.31
C ILE A 25 -15.00 2.55 17.31
N GLY A 26 -15.52 1.43 16.79
CA GLY A 26 -14.83 0.61 15.80
C GLY A 26 -14.54 1.39 14.52
N LEU A 27 -15.52 2.14 14.01
CA LEU A 27 -15.35 2.99 12.83
C LEU A 27 -14.37 4.14 13.07
N LEU A 28 -14.38 4.74 14.26
CA LEU A 28 -13.41 5.78 14.63
C LEU A 28 -11.99 5.23 14.66
N PHE A 29 -11.79 4.05 15.27
CA PHE A 29 -10.48 3.38 15.28
C PHE A 29 -10.02 3.05 13.85
N ALA A 30 -10.92 2.50 13.02
CA ALA A 30 -10.62 2.22 11.62
C ALA A 30 -10.24 3.49 10.85
N SER A 31 -10.91 4.61 11.10
CA SER A 31 -10.58 5.91 10.49
C SER A 31 -9.17 6.38 10.86
N ILE A 32 -8.83 6.36 12.15
CA ILE A 32 -7.49 6.72 12.64
C ILE A 32 -6.42 5.81 12.01
N TRP A 33 -6.70 4.51 11.95
CA TRP A 33 -5.81 3.52 11.33
C TRP A 33 -5.61 3.79 9.83
N CYS A 34 -6.68 4.09 9.10
CA CYS A 34 -6.61 4.49 7.69
C CYS A 34 -5.72 5.72 7.50
N TRP A 35 -5.93 6.79 8.28
CA TRP A 35 -5.10 8.00 8.19
C TRP A 35 -3.63 7.73 8.47
N SER A 36 -3.32 6.87 9.46
CA SER A 36 -1.95 6.43 9.75
C SER A 36 -1.30 5.74 8.53
N ILE A 37 -2.01 4.80 7.91
CA ILE A 37 -1.53 4.11 6.69
C ILE A 37 -1.33 5.10 5.56
N ILE A 38 -2.30 5.99 5.33
CA ILE A 38 -2.29 6.98 4.24
C ILE A 38 -1.04 7.87 4.34
N VAL A 39 -0.77 8.43 5.52
CA VAL A 39 0.40 9.30 5.72
C VAL A 39 1.70 8.51 5.56
N ASN A 40 1.81 7.34 6.19
CA ASN A 40 3.01 6.51 6.09
C ASN A 40 3.31 6.11 4.63
N LYS A 41 2.28 5.69 3.89
CA LYS A 41 2.42 5.31 2.48
C LYS A 41 2.78 6.49 1.60
N MET A 42 2.16 7.66 1.78
CA MET A 42 2.54 8.85 1.01
C MET A 42 4.02 9.18 1.18
N LEU A 43 4.53 9.14 2.42
CA LEU A 43 5.95 9.36 2.70
C LEU A 43 6.85 8.28 2.10
N LEU A 44 6.44 7.01 2.18
CA LEU A 44 7.17 5.88 1.57
C LEU A 44 7.29 6.07 0.06
N PHE A 45 6.19 6.31 -0.65
CA PHE A 45 6.20 6.50 -2.10
C PHE A 45 7.08 7.68 -2.52
N SER A 46 6.96 8.82 -1.83
CA SER A 46 7.79 9.98 -2.15
C SER A 46 9.29 9.73 -1.90
N ARG A 47 9.65 8.87 -0.95
CA ARG A 47 11.05 8.45 -0.75
C ARG A 47 11.50 7.48 -1.84
N THR A 48 10.66 6.52 -2.21
CA THR A 48 10.95 5.54 -3.26
C THR A 48 11.13 6.21 -4.61
N GLU A 49 10.22 7.09 -5.03
CA GLU A 49 10.32 7.85 -6.28
C GLU A 49 11.62 8.65 -6.35
N LYS A 50 11.93 9.44 -5.30
CA LYS A 50 13.20 10.18 -5.23
C LYS A 50 14.44 9.29 -5.29
N SER A 51 14.38 8.11 -4.69
CA SER A 51 15.50 7.16 -4.74
C SER A 51 15.66 6.53 -6.12
N MET A 52 14.57 6.27 -6.83
CA MET A 52 14.59 5.78 -8.21
C MET A 52 15.17 6.86 -9.14
N ASP A 53 14.69 8.10 -9.03
CA ASP A 53 15.17 9.22 -9.85
C ASP A 53 16.68 9.45 -9.64
N ARG A 54 17.14 9.45 -8.38
CA ARG A 54 18.57 9.60 -8.07
C ARG A 54 19.41 8.42 -8.54
N PHE A 55 18.86 7.20 -8.46
CA PHE A 55 19.56 6.01 -8.94
C PHE A 55 19.70 6.04 -10.47
N GLU A 56 18.63 6.35 -11.19
CA GLU A 56 18.65 6.51 -12.66
C GLU A 56 19.68 7.56 -13.08
N GLU A 57 19.70 8.74 -12.46
CA GLU A 57 20.68 9.80 -12.76
C GLU A 57 22.12 9.29 -12.64
N VAL A 58 22.44 8.55 -11.57
CA VAL A 58 23.78 7.99 -11.37
C VAL A 58 24.06 6.86 -12.36
N PHE A 59 23.11 5.97 -12.59
CA PHE A 59 23.27 4.84 -13.52
C PHE A 59 23.53 5.32 -14.96
N TRP A 60 22.83 6.36 -15.42
CA TRP A 60 22.97 6.92 -16.76
C TRP A 60 24.10 7.95 -16.90
N SER A 61 24.75 8.34 -15.81
CA SER A 61 25.89 9.28 -15.83
C SER A 61 27.14 8.74 -16.53
N GLY A 62 27.16 7.46 -16.90
CA GLY A 62 28.32 6.79 -17.51
C GLY A 62 29.32 6.24 -16.48
N GLN A 63 28.96 6.22 -15.20
CA GLN A 63 29.75 5.55 -14.16
C GLN A 63 29.86 4.05 -14.45
N SER A 64 31.01 3.44 -14.12
CA SER A 64 31.16 1.99 -14.28
C SER A 64 30.19 1.23 -13.37
N LEU A 65 29.59 0.16 -13.89
CA LEU A 65 28.66 -0.69 -13.12
C LEU A 65 29.32 -1.27 -11.87
N GLU A 66 30.60 -1.57 -11.94
CA GLU A 66 31.34 -2.14 -10.80
C GLU A 66 31.59 -1.11 -9.69
N ASP A 67 31.90 0.15 -10.03
CA ASP A 67 32.03 1.22 -9.04
C ASP A 67 30.67 1.53 -8.40
N LEU A 68 29.60 1.57 -9.20
CA LEU A 68 28.24 1.75 -8.69
C LEU A 68 27.86 0.61 -7.73
N TYR A 69 28.20 -0.65 -8.07
CA TYR A 69 27.96 -1.80 -7.19
C TYR A 69 28.75 -1.72 -5.88
N LYS A 70 30.03 -1.33 -5.91
CA LYS A 70 30.83 -1.14 -4.68
C LYS A 70 30.22 -0.09 -3.76
N ASN A 71 29.73 1.00 -4.33
CA ASN A 71 29.11 2.09 -3.57
C ASN A 71 27.75 1.70 -2.96
N LEU A 72 26.96 0.90 -3.66
CA LEU A 72 25.60 0.52 -3.23
C LEU A 72 25.54 -0.76 -2.39
N SER A 73 26.41 -1.74 -2.63
CA SER A 73 26.37 -3.05 -1.95
C SER A 73 26.58 -2.99 -0.44
N SER A 74 27.19 -1.92 0.07
CA SER A 74 27.43 -1.68 1.50
C SER A 74 26.33 -0.88 2.20
N ARG A 75 25.29 -0.46 1.46
CA ARG A 75 24.22 0.40 1.97
C ARG A 75 22.85 -0.27 1.80
N PRO A 76 21.87 0.02 2.66
CA PRO A 76 20.50 -0.37 2.40
C PRO A 76 19.99 0.33 1.14
N THR A 77 19.64 -0.45 0.12
CA THR A 77 19.04 0.04 -1.13
C THR A 77 17.53 -0.15 -1.11
N ILE A 78 16.83 0.63 -1.94
CA ILE A 78 15.38 0.48 -2.18
C ILE A 78 15.10 0.50 -3.69
N ALA A 79 14.00 -0.13 -4.12
CA ALA A 79 13.56 -0.18 -5.52
C ALA A 79 14.69 -0.56 -6.50
N MET A 80 14.95 0.25 -7.53
CA MET A 80 15.93 -0.03 -8.60
C MET A 80 17.34 -0.31 -8.07
N GLY A 81 17.77 0.34 -6.99
CA GLY A 81 19.06 0.05 -6.37
C GLY A 81 19.15 -1.38 -5.85
N THR A 82 18.04 -1.92 -5.32
CA THR A 82 17.95 -3.32 -4.87
C THR A 82 17.99 -4.28 -6.04
N LEU A 83 17.27 -4.00 -7.13
CA LEU A 83 17.32 -4.78 -8.37
C LEU A 83 18.76 -4.85 -8.92
N PHE A 84 19.40 -3.67 -9.02
CA PHE A 84 20.77 -3.55 -9.52
C PHE A 84 21.76 -4.36 -8.68
N VAL A 85 21.73 -4.21 -7.35
CA VAL A 85 22.62 -4.96 -6.45
C VAL A 85 22.35 -6.47 -6.53
N ALA A 86 21.09 -6.89 -6.65
CA ALA A 86 20.74 -8.31 -6.77
C ALA A 86 21.27 -8.93 -8.06
N ALA A 87 21.09 -8.26 -9.21
CA ALA A 87 21.57 -8.73 -10.50
C ALA A 87 23.10 -8.64 -10.62
N MET A 88 23.75 -7.57 -10.14
CA MET A 88 25.22 -7.47 -10.11
C MET A 88 25.87 -8.53 -9.21
N ARG A 89 25.20 -8.94 -8.13
CA ARG A 89 25.66 -10.04 -7.29
C ARG A 89 25.65 -11.37 -8.05
N GLU A 90 24.61 -11.63 -8.83
CA GLU A 90 24.51 -12.83 -9.67
C GLU A 90 25.53 -12.82 -10.82
N TRP A 91 25.71 -11.66 -11.44
CA TRP A 91 26.74 -11.42 -12.45
C TRP A 91 28.13 -11.75 -11.92
N LYS A 92 28.53 -11.12 -10.81
CA LYS A 92 29.85 -11.31 -10.20
C LYS A 92 30.11 -12.75 -9.80
N ARG A 93 29.11 -13.42 -9.20
CA ARG A 93 29.19 -14.84 -8.84
C ARG A 93 29.46 -15.75 -10.04
N SER A 94 28.96 -15.38 -11.21
CA SER A 94 29.14 -16.17 -12.44
C SER A 94 30.50 -15.93 -13.09
N PHE A 95 31.10 -14.74 -12.90
CA PHE A 95 32.48 -14.45 -13.32
C PHE A 95 33.54 -15.15 -12.46
N GLU A 96 33.27 -15.36 -11.17
CA GLU A 96 34.16 -16.09 -10.26
C GLU A 96 34.11 -17.62 -10.48
N SER A 97 33.14 -18.11 -11.25
CA SER A 97 32.89 -19.53 -11.51
C SER A 97 33.39 -19.93 -12.92
N ALA A 98 33.51 -21.23 -13.20
CA ALA A 98 34.06 -21.73 -14.47
C ALA A 98 33.30 -21.21 -15.70
N SER A 99 33.91 -21.21 -16.89
CA SER A 99 33.32 -20.69 -18.14
C SER A 99 31.92 -21.26 -18.50
N SER A 100 31.55 -22.43 -17.97
CA SER A 100 30.21 -23.01 -18.13
C SER A 100 29.13 -22.24 -17.36
N ALA A 101 29.48 -21.44 -16.35
CA ALA A 101 28.57 -20.63 -15.55
C ALA A 101 27.93 -19.49 -16.35
N PHE A 102 28.49 -19.09 -17.48
CA PHE A 102 27.88 -18.12 -18.38
C PHE A 102 26.68 -18.68 -19.16
N MET A 103 26.61 -20.01 -19.31
CA MET A 103 25.46 -20.66 -19.92
C MET A 103 24.23 -20.47 -19.01
N GLY A 104 23.19 -19.84 -19.55
CA GLY A 104 21.97 -19.51 -18.80
C GLY A 104 22.12 -18.40 -17.76
N LEU A 105 23.24 -17.65 -17.75
CA LEU A 105 23.41 -16.49 -16.85
C LEU A 105 22.33 -15.43 -17.10
N HIS A 106 22.05 -15.13 -18.37
CA HIS A 106 21.00 -14.19 -18.75
C HIS A 106 19.65 -14.55 -18.12
N ALA A 107 19.19 -15.79 -18.29
CA ALA A 107 17.93 -16.26 -17.69
C ALA A 107 17.92 -16.22 -16.15
N ARG A 108 19.07 -16.47 -15.50
CA ARG A 108 19.17 -16.33 -14.03
C ARG A 108 19.07 -14.88 -13.58
N ILE A 109 19.68 -13.95 -14.32
CA ILE A 109 19.62 -12.51 -14.02
C ILE A 109 18.20 -11.98 -14.20
N GLU A 110 17.53 -12.31 -15.30
CA GLU A 110 16.12 -11.98 -15.51
C GLU A 110 15.27 -12.51 -14.35
N LYS A 111 15.47 -13.78 -13.98
CA LYS A 111 14.72 -14.36 -12.86
C LYS A 111 14.98 -13.65 -11.53
N VAL A 112 16.21 -13.22 -11.26
CA VAL A 112 16.56 -12.47 -10.06
C VAL A 112 15.91 -11.08 -10.07
N LEU A 113 15.86 -10.42 -11.23
CA LEU A 113 15.20 -9.13 -11.41
C LEU A 113 13.69 -9.26 -11.17
N ASP A 114 13.02 -10.22 -11.79
CA ASP A 114 11.58 -10.48 -11.61
C ASP A 114 11.22 -10.70 -10.13
N VAL A 115 11.99 -11.56 -9.45
CA VAL A 115 11.77 -11.86 -8.02
C VAL A 115 12.01 -10.61 -7.17
N SER A 116 12.98 -9.78 -7.55
CA SER A 116 13.27 -8.54 -6.83
C SER A 116 12.17 -7.49 -7.04
N ILE A 117 11.65 -7.35 -8.26
CA ILE A 117 10.50 -6.50 -8.58
C ILE A 117 9.30 -6.94 -7.75
N ALA A 118 8.94 -8.22 -7.78
CA ALA A 118 7.79 -8.75 -7.05
C ALA A 118 7.88 -8.44 -5.54
N ARG A 119 9.07 -8.60 -4.94
CA ARG A 119 9.31 -8.28 -3.52
C ARG A 119 9.20 -6.78 -3.22
N GLU A 120 9.68 -5.91 -4.10
CA GLU A 120 9.55 -4.47 -3.91
C GLU A 120 8.09 -4.02 -4.08
N VAL A 121 7.36 -4.58 -5.05
CA VAL A 121 5.93 -4.33 -5.25
C VAL A 121 5.13 -4.78 -4.02
N GLU A 122 5.39 -5.98 -3.48
CA GLU A 122 4.72 -6.48 -2.27
C GLU A 122 4.91 -5.52 -1.07
N LYS A 123 6.12 -4.96 -0.90
CA LYS A 123 6.39 -3.95 0.13
C LYS A 123 5.57 -2.68 -0.09
N LEU A 124 5.42 -2.23 -1.34
CA LEU A 124 4.63 -1.06 -1.70
C LEU A 124 3.12 -1.30 -1.51
N GLU A 125 2.63 -2.51 -1.77
CA GLU A 125 1.22 -2.91 -1.59
C GLU A 125 0.83 -3.21 -0.15
N SER A 126 1.81 -3.51 0.72
CA SER A 126 1.54 -3.83 2.13
C SER A 126 0.59 -2.82 2.79
N ASN A 127 -0.40 -3.30 3.56
CA ASN A 127 -1.41 -2.47 4.23
C ASN A 127 -2.42 -1.74 3.32
N LEU A 128 -2.26 -1.72 1.98
CA LEU A 128 -3.26 -1.14 1.09
C LEU A 128 -4.59 -1.93 1.15
N LEU A 129 -4.51 -3.24 1.40
CA LEU A 129 -5.69 -4.08 1.60
C LEU A 129 -6.57 -3.57 2.74
N VAL A 130 -5.99 -3.02 3.80
CA VAL A 130 -6.77 -2.46 4.92
C VAL A 130 -7.59 -1.26 4.46
N LEU A 131 -7.02 -0.38 3.63
CA LEU A 131 -7.77 0.74 3.05
C LEU A 131 -8.92 0.24 2.18
N ALA A 132 -8.68 -0.79 1.35
CA ALA A 132 -9.72 -1.40 0.52
C ALA A 132 -10.83 -2.04 1.36
N SER A 133 -10.49 -2.74 2.44
CA SER A 133 -11.44 -3.33 3.37
C SER A 133 -12.28 -2.27 4.08
N VAL A 134 -11.67 -1.19 4.59
CA VAL A 134 -12.42 -0.12 5.26
C VAL A 134 -13.29 0.65 4.26
N ALA A 135 -12.80 0.89 3.05
CA ALA A 135 -13.57 1.50 1.97
C ALA A 135 -14.82 0.70 1.59
N SER A 136 -14.70 -0.63 1.52
CA SER A 136 -15.81 -1.50 1.14
C SER A 136 -16.75 -1.82 2.29
N ALA A 137 -16.23 -2.13 3.49
CA ALA A 137 -17.03 -2.56 4.63
C ALA A 137 -17.55 -1.39 5.48
N GLY A 138 -16.85 -0.26 5.54
CA GLY A 138 -17.19 0.89 6.38
C GLY A 138 -18.62 1.40 6.22
N PRO A 139 -19.14 1.58 4.99
CA PRO A 139 -20.53 2.01 4.77
C PRO A 139 -21.55 0.98 5.29
N PHE A 140 -21.27 -0.31 5.13
CA PHE A 140 -22.16 -1.37 5.61
C PHE A 140 -22.16 -1.50 7.14
N VAL A 141 -21.01 -1.29 7.77
CA VAL A 141 -20.90 -1.23 9.23
C VAL A 141 -21.68 -0.03 9.79
N GLY A 142 -21.60 1.13 9.12
CA GLY A 142 -22.41 2.31 9.45
C GLY A 142 -23.91 2.06 9.28
N LEU A 143 -24.30 1.48 8.14
CA LEU A 143 -25.69 1.10 7.85
C LEU A 143 -26.24 0.11 8.89
N PHE A 144 -25.45 -0.87 9.30
CA PHE A 144 -25.80 -1.79 10.38
C PHE A 144 -26.10 -1.04 11.69
N GLY A 145 -25.24 -0.06 12.05
CA GLY A 145 -25.49 0.81 13.20
C GLY A 145 -26.82 1.56 13.09
N THR A 146 -27.16 2.05 11.89
CA THR A 146 -28.44 2.73 11.65
C THR A 146 -29.63 1.79 11.79
N VAL A 147 -29.57 0.60 11.17
CA VAL A 147 -30.64 -0.40 11.25
C VAL A 147 -30.88 -0.81 12.70
N TRP A 148 -29.80 -1.05 13.46
CA TRP A 148 -29.91 -1.42 14.87
C TRP A 148 -30.49 -0.30 15.74
N GLY A 149 -30.03 0.93 15.54
CA GLY A 149 -30.52 2.09 16.29
C GLY A 149 -32.00 2.36 16.04
N ILE A 150 -32.43 2.32 14.78
CA ILE A 150 -33.85 2.45 14.40
C ILE A 150 -34.69 1.32 15.01
N MET A 151 -34.23 0.07 14.94
CA MET A 151 -34.92 -1.08 15.55
C MET A 151 -35.10 -0.90 17.06
N THR A 152 -34.07 -0.41 17.75
CA THR A 152 -34.10 -0.15 19.19
C THR A 152 -35.09 0.96 19.54
N ALA A 153 -35.10 2.04 18.74
CA ALA A 153 -36.05 3.15 18.91
C ALA A 153 -37.51 2.69 18.76
N PHE A 154 -37.82 1.90 17.73
CA PHE A 154 -39.18 1.36 17.53
C PHE A 154 -39.61 0.36 18.62
N THR A 155 -38.68 -0.43 19.13
CA THR A 155 -38.96 -1.36 20.24
C THR A 155 -39.29 -0.60 21.53
N SER A 156 -38.60 0.52 21.77
CA SER A 156 -38.90 1.44 22.89
C SER A 156 -40.32 2.02 22.78
N ILE A 157 -40.75 2.46 21.59
CA ILE A 157 -42.14 2.93 21.35
C ILE A 157 -43.14 1.83 21.69
N ALA A 158 -42.92 0.62 21.17
CA ALA A 158 -43.83 -0.50 21.38
C ALA A 158 -43.95 -0.89 22.86
N SER A 159 -42.85 -0.83 23.62
CA SER A 159 -42.85 -1.16 25.05
C SER A 159 -43.44 -0.06 25.95
N SER A 160 -43.24 1.22 25.59
CA SER A 160 -43.67 2.36 26.40
C SER A 160 -45.10 2.84 26.07
N GLY A 161 -45.62 2.48 24.90
CA GLY A 161 -46.90 3.00 24.38
C GLY A 161 -46.87 4.49 24.06
N ASN A 162 -45.71 5.15 24.18
CA ASN A 162 -45.55 6.57 23.95
C ASN A 162 -45.03 6.83 22.53
N THR A 163 -45.87 7.44 21.70
CA THR A 163 -45.57 7.78 20.31
C THR A 163 -45.03 9.20 20.13
N SER A 164 -44.69 9.89 21.23
CA SER A 164 -44.11 11.23 21.16
C SER A 164 -42.79 11.22 20.38
N LEU A 165 -42.68 12.08 19.37
CA LEU A 165 -41.46 12.19 18.56
C LEU A 165 -40.23 12.53 19.43
N ASN A 166 -40.44 13.26 20.54
CA ASN A 166 -39.39 13.69 21.44
C ASN A 166 -38.69 12.51 22.15
N THR A 167 -39.36 11.36 22.32
CA THR A 167 -38.76 10.19 23.00
C THR A 167 -37.93 9.32 22.05
N VAL A 168 -38.09 9.48 20.74
CA VAL A 168 -37.44 8.61 19.73
C VAL A 168 -36.45 9.36 18.84
N ALA A 169 -36.59 10.69 18.74
CA ALA A 169 -35.71 11.53 17.95
C ALA A 169 -34.21 11.34 18.29
N PRO A 170 -33.80 11.21 19.58
CA PRO A 170 -32.39 10.97 19.90
C PRO A 170 -31.85 9.67 19.32
N GLY A 171 -32.54 8.53 19.51
CA GLY A 171 -32.10 7.23 19.02
C GLY A 171 -32.03 7.13 17.48
N ILE A 172 -32.91 7.84 16.77
CA ILE A 172 -32.83 7.95 15.30
C ILE A 172 -31.65 8.81 14.88
N ALA A 173 -31.39 9.93 15.57
CA ALA A 173 -30.27 10.81 15.26
C ALA A 173 -28.93 10.08 15.43
N GLU A 174 -28.76 9.30 16.50
CA GLU A 174 -27.58 8.45 16.75
C GLU A 174 -27.40 7.38 15.67
N ALA A 175 -28.50 6.73 15.29
CA ALA A 175 -28.52 5.74 14.24
C ALA A 175 -27.98 6.33 12.92
N LEU A 176 -28.46 7.51 12.53
CA LEU A 176 -28.00 8.21 11.33
C LEU A 176 -26.53 8.67 11.45
N PHE A 177 -26.12 9.08 12.65
CA PHE A 177 -24.74 9.48 12.91
C PHE A 177 -23.74 8.32 12.71
N ALA A 178 -24.12 7.08 13.06
CA ALA A 178 -23.28 5.90 12.80
C ALA A 178 -22.97 5.70 11.30
N THR A 179 -23.95 5.92 10.43
CA THR A 179 -23.74 5.88 8.97
C THR A 179 -22.84 7.02 8.50
N ALA A 180 -23.03 8.24 9.03
CA ALA A 180 -22.18 9.37 8.69
C ALA A 180 -20.70 9.12 9.02
N ILE A 181 -20.41 8.55 10.20
CA ILE A 181 -19.04 8.14 10.57
C ILE A 181 -18.52 7.04 9.62
N GLY A 182 -19.36 6.07 9.28
CA GLY A 182 -18.99 4.99 8.35
C GLY A 182 -18.53 5.51 7.00
N LEU A 183 -19.26 6.48 6.44
CA LEU A 183 -18.89 7.16 5.20
C LEU A 183 -17.65 8.03 5.36
N PHE A 184 -17.52 8.74 6.48
CA PHE A 184 -16.34 9.56 6.78
C PHE A 184 -15.06 8.73 6.87
N ALA A 185 -15.13 7.50 7.35
CA ALA A 185 -14.00 6.57 7.34
C ALA A 185 -13.75 5.96 5.95
N ALA A 186 -14.81 5.60 5.24
CA ALA A 186 -14.72 4.87 3.97
C ALA A 186 -14.25 5.73 2.79
N ILE A 187 -14.72 6.97 2.67
CA ILE A 187 -14.42 7.83 1.51
C ILE A 187 -12.91 8.13 1.40
N PRO A 188 -12.22 8.61 2.46
CA PRO A 188 -10.77 8.85 2.39
C PRO A 188 -9.97 7.58 2.14
N ALA A 189 -10.41 6.45 2.71
CA ALA A 189 -9.78 5.15 2.49
C ALA A 189 -9.87 4.73 1.01
N LEU A 190 -11.03 4.88 0.38
CA LEU A 190 -11.26 4.54 -1.02
C LEU A 190 -10.41 5.39 -1.96
N VAL A 191 -10.45 6.72 -1.79
CA VAL A 191 -9.70 7.66 -2.63
C VAL A 191 -8.20 7.39 -2.51
N SER A 192 -7.71 7.22 -1.28
CA SER A 192 -6.29 6.97 -1.03
C SER A 192 -5.86 5.61 -1.58
N TYR A 193 -6.66 4.56 -1.41
CA TYR A 193 -6.39 3.25 -1.99
C TYR A 193 -6.20 3.35 -3.51
N ASN A 194 -7.12 4.00 -4.23
CA ASN A 194 -7.03 4.14 -5.69
C ASN A 194 -5.78 4.91 -6.12
N VAL A 195 -5.46 6.02 -5.44
CA VAL A 195 -4.27 6.82 -5.73
C VAL A 195 -2.99 6.03 -5.46
N LEU A 196 -2.92 5.32 -4.33
CA LEU A 196 -1.75 4.55 -3.93
C LEU A 196 -1.55 3.33 -4.84
N GLN A 197 -2.62 2.63 -5.23
CA GLN A 197 -2.53 1.51 -6.19
C GLN A 197 -2.01 2.00 -7.55
N GLY A 198 -2.45 3.18 -8.01
CA GLY A 198 -1.89 3.81 -9.20
C GLY A 198 -0.39 4.13 -9.07
N ARG A 199 0.08 4.50 -7.87
CA ARG A 199 1.51 4.70 -7.60
C ARG A 199 2.30 3.40 -7.57
N VAL A 200 1.74 2.32 -7.01
CA VAL A 200 2.33 0.97 -7.09
C VAL A 200 2.57 0.59 -8.55
N ALA A 201 1.52 0.67 -9.38
CA ALA A 201 1.61 0.29 -10.79
C ALA A 201 2.66 1.10 -11.56
N ARG A 202 2.74 2.42 -11.32
CA ARG A 202 3.79 3.26 -11.93
C ARG A 202 5.19 2.89 -11.45
N ALA A 203 5.38 2.63 -10.17
CA ALA A 203 6.67 2.22 -9.63
C ALA A 203 7.10 0.85 -10.18
N GLN A 204 6.16 -0.10 -10.27
CA GLN A 204 6.37 -1.41 -10.89
C GLN A 204 6.82 -1.26 -12.35
N ALA A 205 6.05 -0.54 -13.18
CA ALA A 205 6.37 -0.35 -14.58
C ALA A 205 7.76 0.28 -14.80
N ARG A 206 8.12 1.27 -13.96
CA ARG A 206 9.47 1.86 -13.97
C ARG A 206 10.56 0.84 -13.62
N MET A 207 10.34 0.00 -12.61
CA MET A 207 11.29 -1.04 -12.22
C MET A 207 11.43 -2.12 -13.30
N GLU A 208 10.34 -2.50 -13.96
CA GLU A 208 10.34 -3.42 -15.11
C GLU A 208 11.12 -2.84 -16.29
N SER A 209 10.85 -1.58 -16.67
CA SER A 209 11.60 -0.91 -17.74
C SER A 209 13.10 -0.86 -17.45
N PHE A 210 13.47 -0.52 -16.21
CA PHE A 210 14.87 -0.56 -15.79
C PHE A 210 15.47 -1.98 -15.86
N ALA A 211 14.73 -3.00 -15.42
CA ALA A 211 15.19 -4.38 -15.47
C ALA A 211 15.43 -4.86 -16.90
N ASP A 212 14.55 -4.51 -17.85
CA ASP A 212 14.69 -4.85 -19.27
C ASP A 212 15.93 -4.19 -19.88
N GLU A 213 16.10 -2.88 -19.66
CA GLU A 213 17.27 -2.14 -20.14
C GLU A 213 18.57 -2.69 -19.54
N PHE A 214 18.56 -2.98 -18.24
CA PHE A 214 19.72 -3.53 -17.56
C PHE A 214 20.04 -4.96 -18.02
N SER A 215 19.03 -5.81 -18.20
CA SER A 215 19.18 -7.17 -18.72
C SER A 215 19.80 -7.16 -20.13
N SER A 216 19.36 -6.22 -20.99
CA SER A 216 19.92 -6.02 -22.33
C SER A 216 21.40 -5.61 -22.31
N ILE A 217 21.79 -4.69 -21.40
CA ILE A 217 23.19 -4.28 -21.22
C ILE A 217 24.06 -5.48 -20.81
N LEU A 218 23.59 -6.27 -19.82
CA LEU A 218 24.32 -7.44 -19.34
C LEU A 218 24.39 -8.54 -20.41
N SER A 219 23.30 -8.77 -21.15
CA SER A 219 23.26 -9.75 -22.25
C SER A 219 24.32 -9.47 -23.31
N ARG A 220 24.44 -8.21 -23.76
CA ARG A 220 25.51 -7.78 -24.68
C ARG A 220 26.91 -8.05 -24.13
N GLN A 221 27.13 -7.84 -22.84
CA GLN A 221 28.41 -8.12 -22.20
C GLN A 221 28.71 -9.63 -22.10
N ILE A 222 27.70 -10.48 -21.87
CA ILE A 222 27.83 -11.94 -21.87
C ILE A 222 28.26 -12.41 -23.26
N ASP A 223 27.57 -11.97 -24.31
CA ASP A 223 27.83 -12.40 -25.68
C ASP A 223 29.26 -12.05 -26.12
N HIS A 224 29.73 -10.83 -25.80
CA HIS A 224 31.12 -10.43 -26.03
C HIS A 224 32.12 -11.32 -25.29
N HIS A 225 31.84 -11.69 -24.04
CA HIS A 225 32.74 -12.53 -23.25
C HIS A 225 32.79 -13.97 -23.80
N VAL A 226 31.63 -14.54 -24.13
CA VAL A 226 31.51 -15.89 -24.72
C VAL A 226 32.20 -15.97 -26.09
N ALA A 227 32.05 -14.95 -26.94
CA ALA A 227 32.75 -14.88 -28.22
C ALA A 227 34.28 -14.84 -28.05
N SER A 228 34.78 -13.99 -27.15
CA SER A 228 36.23 -13.88 -26.88
C SER A 228 36.85 -15.15 -26.28
N GLY A 229 36.07 -15.94 -25.55
CA GLY A 229 36.52 -17.22 -24.99
C GLY A 229 36.64 -18.33 -26.04
N ARG A 230 35.80 -18.30 -27.09
CA ARG A 230 35.89 -19.25 -28.22
C ARG A 230 37.12 -19.01 -29.09
N ASP A 231 37.45 -17.75 -29.37
CA ASP A 231 38.63 -17.39 -30.19
C ASP A 231 39.97 -17.76 -29.54
N ARG A 232 40.02 -17.93 -28.21
CA ARG A 232 41.21 -18.38 -27.49
C ARG A 232 41.35 -19.89 -27.38
N ALA A 233 40.27 -20.64 -27.66
CA ALA A 233 40.24 -22.10 -27.56
C ALA A 233 40.35 -22.80 -28.93
N ALA A 234 40.31 -22.04 -30.02
CA ALA A 234 40.57 -22.47 -31.39
C ALA A 234 42.04 -22.24 -31.77
#